data_AF-D0WIM8-F1
#
_entry.id   AF-D0WIM8-F1
#
_cell.length_a   1.000
_cell.length_b   1.000
_cell.length_c   1.000
_cell.angle_alpha   90.00
_cell.angle_beta   90.00
_cell.angle_gamma   90.00
#
_symmetry.space_group_name_H-M   'P 1'
#
loop_
_entity.id
_entity.type
_entity.pdbx_description
1 polymer ?
#
loop_
_entity_poly.entity_id
_entity_poly.type
_entity_poly.pdbx_seq_one_letter_code
_entity_poly.pdbx_strand_id
1 'polypeptide(L)' 'MQIARTVEDAKAIARAWRRAGKTVGLVPTMGYLHEGHASLIERAHRENDRVAVSVF' A
#
# COMPACT_ATOMS: atom_id res chain seq x y z
N MET A 1 -9.34 -5.55 -0.21
CA MET A 1 -7.88 -5.80 -0.21
C MET A 1 -7.51 -6.45 -1.54
N GLN A 2 -6.51 -5.93 -2.25
CA GLN A 2 -5.99 -6.52 -3.49
C GLN A 2 -4.56 -7.03 -3.21
N ILE A 3 -4.16 -8.16 -3.79
CA ILE A 3 -2.80 -8.71 -3.65
C ILE A 3 -2.16 -8.73 -5.04
N ALA A 4 -1.07 -7.97 -5.22
CA ALA A 4 -0.23 -8.02 -6.40
C ALA A 4 0.97 -8.94 -6.13
N ARG A 5 1.22 -9.91 -7.00
CA ARG A 5 2.38 -10.83 -6.90
C ARG A 5 3.50 -10.49 -7.86
N THR A 6 3.23 -9.61 -8.82
CA THR A 6 4.20 -9.13 -9.80
C THR A 6 4.35 -7.63 -9.71
N VAL A 7 5.48 -7.12 -10.20
CA VAL A 7 5.74 -5.68 -10.29
C VAL A 7 4.77 -5.03 -11.28
N GLU A 8 4.39 -5.75 -12.33
CA GLU A 8 3.45 -5.32 -13.36
C GLU A 8 2.05 -5.08 -12.79
N ASP A 9 1.54 -6.01 -11.97
CA ASP A 9 0.25 -5.88 -11.30
C ASP A 9 0.25 -4.69 -10.34
N ALA A 10 1.30 -4.55 -9.54
CA ALA A 10 1.45 -3.44 -8.59
C ALA A 10 1.47 -2.08 -9.33
N LYS A 11 2.20 -2.00 -10.45
CA LYS A 11 2.23 -0.80 -11.31
C LYS A 11 0.86 -0.52 -11.93
N ALA A 12 0.12 -1.52 -12.37
CA ALA A 12 -1.21 -1.34 -12.96
C ALA A 12 -2.19 -0.74 -11.95
N ILE A 13 -2.23 -1.28 -10.73
CA ILE A 13 -3.07 -0.79 -9.63
C ILE A 13 -2.67 0.64 -9.25
N ALA A 14 -1.38 0.90 -9.00
CA ALA A 14 -0.89 2.22 -8.62
C ALA A 14 -1.19 3.29 -9.69
N ARG A 15 -1.04 2.94 -10.98
CA ARG A 15 -1.40 3.83 -12.10
C ARG A 15 -2.90 4.12 -12.14
N ALA A 16 -3.76 3.15 -11.83
CA ALA A 16 -5.20 3.38 -11.76
C ALA A 16 -5.57 4.38 -10.66
N TRP A 17 -4.97 4.25 -9.47
CA TRP A 17 -5.17 5.21 -8.37
C TRP A 17 -4.65 6.60 -8.71
N ARG A 18 -3.46 6.69 -9.32
CA ARG A 18 -2.90 7.96 -9.78
C ARG A 18 -3.80 8.64 -10.81
N ARG A 19 -4.35 7.90 -11.78
CA ARG A 19 -5.32 8.44 -12.77
C ARG A 19 -6.61 8.94 -12.12
N ALA A 20 -7.02 8.32 -11.01
CA ALA A 20 -8.17 8.76 -10.22
C ALA A 20 -7.84 9.91 -9.24
N GLY A 21 -6.65 10.51 -9.32
CA GLY A 21 -6.23 11.63 -8.47
C GLY A 21 -6.06 11.27 -6.99
N LYS A 22 -5.87 9.98 -6.67
CA LYS A 22 -5.76 9.49 -5.29
C LYS A 22 -4.34 9.59 -4.75
N THR A 23 -4.18 10.04 -3.50
CA THR A 23 -2.91 9.95 -2.77
C THR A 23 -2.65 8.52 -2.29
N VAL A 24 -1.38 8.11 -2.23
CA VAL A 24 -0.99 6.74 -1.88
C VAL A 24 0.09 6.76 -0.81
N GLY A 25 -0.22 6.21 0.36
CA GLY A 25 0.74 5.91 1.41
C GLY A 25 1.37 4.54 1.20
N LEU A 26 2.69 4.43 1.28
CA LEU A 26 3.41 3.17 1.16
C LEU A 26 3.99 2.75 2.51
N VAL A 27 3.71 1.51 2.93
CA VAL A 27 4.32 0.87 4.10
C VAL A 27 5.15 -0.32 3.63
N PRO A 28 6.48 -0.16 3.45
CA PRO A 28 7.34 -1.27 3.07
C PRO A 28 7.66 -2.15 4.29
N THR A 29 7.52 -3.46 4.14
CA THR A 29 7.77 -4.46 5.20
C THR A 29 8.45 -5.70 4.63
N MET A 30 9.07 -6.50 5.50
CA MET A 30 9.59 -7.84 5.16
C MET A 30 8.63 -8.97 5.58
N GLY A 31 7.36 -8.65 5.86
CA GLY A 31 6.38 -9.59 6.38
C GLY A 31 6.45 -9.77 7.90
N TYR A 32 5.99 -10.93 8.39
CA TYR A 32 5.85 -11.24 9.81
C TYR A 32 5.20 -10.10 10.63
N LEU A 33 4.01 -9.71 10.19
CA LEU A 33 3.34 -8.50 10.65
C LEU A 33 2.95 -8.57 12.13
N HIS A 34 3.03 -7.43 12.81
CA HIS A 34 2.69 -7.25 14.21
C HIS A 34 2.15 -5.82 14.43
N GLU A 35 1.81 -5.46 15.66
CA GLU A 35 1.16 -4.18 16.01
C GLU A 35 1.92 -2.93 15.53
N GLY A 36 3.26 -2.98 15.49
CA GLY A 36 4.08 -1.91 14.95
C GLY A 36 3.76 -1.62 13.48
N HIS A 37 3.68 -2.67 12.65
CA HIS A 37 3.25 -2.54 11.25
C HIS A 37 1.81 -2.02 11.15
N ALA A 38 0.90 -2.49 12.00
CA ALA A 38 -0.49 -2.02 12.01
C ALA A 38 -0.57 -0.50 12.27
N SER A 39 0.21 0.03 13.21
CA SER A 39 0.24 1.47 13.50
C SER A 39 0.69 2.32 12.30
N LEU A 40 1.65 1.81 11.50
CA LEU A 40 2.12 2.48 10.28
C LEU A 40 1.06 2.45 9.18
N ILE A 41 0.36 1.33 9.02
CA ILE A 41 -0.75 1.17 8.07
C ILE A 41 -1.91 2.12 8.46
N GLU A 42 -2.25 2.19 9.73
CA GLU A 42 -3.30 3.07 10.25
C GLU A 42 -2.97 4.54 10.01
N ARG A 43 -1.72 4.94 10.29
CA ARG A 43 -1.25 6.30 9.98
C ARG A 43 -1.31 6.59 8.48
N ALA A 44 -0.80 5.69 7.64
CA ALA A 44 -0.84 5.85 6.19
C ALA A 44 -2.28 5.98 5.68
N HIS A 45 -3.23 5.26 6.28
CA HIS A 45 -4.65 5.33 5.93
C HIS A 45 -5.30 6.66 6.31
N ARG A 46 -4.91 7.25 7.45
CA ARG A 46 -5.40 8.58 7.85
C ARG A 46 -4.89 9.70 6.95
N GLU A 47 -3.68 9.57 6.42
CA GLU A 47 -2.99 10.62 5.66
C GLU A 47 -3.19 10.49 4.13
N ASN A 48 -3.74 9.36 3.64
CA ASN A 48 -3.84 9.09 2.19
C ASN A 48 -5.16 8.41 1.80
N ASP A 49 -5.60 8.60 0.55
CA ASP A 49 -6.78 7.93 0.00
C ASP A 49 -6.62 6.41 -0.09
N ARG A 50 -5.39 5.94 -0.34
CA ARG A 50 -5.03 4.53 -0.55
C ARG A 50 -3.76 4.19 0.22
N VAL A 51 -3.69 2.96 0.71
CA VAL A 51 -2.49 2.41 1.34
C VAL A 51 -2.02 1.20 0.53
N ALA A 52 -0.72 1.18 0.22
CA ALA A 52 -0.04 0.02 -0.30
C ALA A 52 0.92 -0.52 0.77
N VAL A 53 0.91 -1.83 0.97
CA VAL A 53 1.87 -2.51 1.85
C VAL A 53 2.67 -3.45 0.98
N SER A 54 3.99 -3.34 0.97
CA SER A 54 4.85 -4.34 0.33
C SER A 54 5.33 -5.34 1.37
N VAL A 55 5.36 -6.61 0.97
CA VAL A 55 5.96 -7.71 1.72
C VAL A 55 6.94 -8.37 0.75
N PHE A 56 8.24 -8.23 1.04
CA PHE A 56 9.31 -8.78 0.23
C PHE A 56 10.37 -9.44 1.12
#